data_AF-A0A1A8N8G2-F1
#
_entry.id   AF-A0A1A8N8G2-F1
#
_cell.length_a   1.000
_cell.length_b   1.000
_cell.length_c   1.000
_cell.angle_alpha   90.00
_cell.angle_beta   90.00
_cell.angle_gamma   90.00
#
_symmetry.space_group_name_H-M   'P 1'
#
loop_
_entity.id
_entity.type
_entity.pdbx_description
1 polymer ?
#
loop_
_entity_poly.entity_id
_entity_poly.type
_entity_poly.pdbx_seq_one_letter_code
_entity_poly.pdbx_strand_id
1 'polypeptide(L)'
;VFGFTVGSTRYSLNFSNMTQQNTVTGVSRKVRRRPKLTLSPAGLYSPPVLQTSLSPQLPDRSLRWEFMGDEGRWTEYQAHVCSFDSAAIETQYQLNPQGQLLFRINNFSYTLDFSRMCQINSNIGTTRAVRRTLSYGVQTNTSSGSRWQFQDIDGTWKEYSKGYSQCSVSSPDIELQYQQNPSGSMTFTTKCFSYELDFSAMTQRNLSTNVTRAVRRLVQ
;
A
#
# COMPACT_ATOMS: atom_id res chain seq x y z
N VAL A 1 -25.02 -25.32 8.28
CA VAL A 1 -25.19 -23.86 8.12
C VAL A 1 -24.82 -23.21 9.45
N PHE A 2 -23.98 -22.18 9.46
CA PHE A 2 -23.50 -21.52 10.68
C PHE A 2 -24.10 -20.11 10.80
N GLY A 3 -24.72 -19.77 11.93
CA GLY A 3 -25.35 -18.47 12.16
C GLY A 3 -24.45 -17.52 12.95
N PHE A 4 -24.43 -16.24 12.59
CA PHE A 4 -23.74 -15.20 13.37
C PHE A 4 -24.43 -13.83 13.22
N THR A 5 -24.13 -12.91 14.12
CA THR A 5 -24.72 -11.57 14.14
C THR A 5 -23.63 -10.52 13.97
N VAL A 6 -23.88 -9.51 13.13
CA VAL A 6 -23.04 -8.31 13.01
C VAL A 6 -23.91 -7.10 13.28
N GLY A 7 -23.65 -6.40 14.39
CA GLY A 7 -24.56 -5.37 14.89
C GLY A 7 -25.93 -5.94 15.25
N SER A 8 -27.00 -5.36 14.69
CA SER A 8 -28.38 -5.83 14.85
C SER A 8 -28.81 -6.85 13.78
N THR A 9 -27.96 -7.16 12.80
CA THR A 9 -28.33 -7.98 11.65
C THR A 9 -27.79 -9.40 11.77
N ARG A 10 -28.67 -10.40 11.62
CA ARG A 10 -28.31 -11.82 11.62
C ARG A 10 -27.98 -12.34 10.22
N TYR A 11 -27.00 -13.23 10.17
CA TYR A 11 -26.51 -13.89 8.97
C TYR A 11 -26.40 -15.39 9.18
N SER A 12 -26.56 -16.14 8.08
CA SER A 12 -26.26 -17.56 8.00
C SER A 12 -25.16 -17.80 6.95
N LEU A 13 -24.28 -18.75 7.22
CA LEU A 13 -23.16 -19.13 6.36
C LEU A 13 -23.33 -20.59 5.95
N ASN A 14 -23.42 -20.83 4.64
CA ASN A 14 -23.46 -22.16 4.06
C ASN A 14 -22.08 -22.49 3.48
N PHE A 15 -21.37 -23.41 4.13
CA PHE A 15 -20.01 -23.82 3.73
C PHE A 15 -19.99 -24.70 2.49
N SER A 16 -21.06 -25.48 2.22
CA SER A 16 -21.14 -26.33 1.02
C SER A 16 -21.22 -25.48 -0.24
N ASN A 17 -21.99 -24.39 -0.18
CA ASN A 17 -22.20 -23.50 -1.32
C ASN A 17 -21.31 -22.27 -1.28
N MET A 18 -20.51 -22.11 -0.22
CA MET A 18 -19.69 -20.94 0.04
C MET A 18 -20.49 -19.65 -0.11
N THR A 19 -21.61 -19.54 0.62
CA THR A 19 -22.52 -18.39 0.60
C THR A 19 -22.85 -17.89 2.00
N GLN A 20 -23.01 -16.57 2.11
CA GLN A 20 -23.55 -15.90 3.29
C GLN A 20 -24.91 -15.31 2.95
N GLN A 21 -25.91 -15.53 3.78
CA GLN A 21 -27.26 -15.00 3.61
C GLN A 21 -27.64 -14.13 4.81
N ASN A 22 -28.24 -12.97 4.55
CA ASN A 22 -28.87 -12.16 5.58
C ASN A 22 -30.23 -12.78 5.93
N THR A 23 -30.47 -13.10 7.20
CA THR A 23 -31.72 -13.77 7.61
C THR A 23 -32.90 -12.81 7.77
N VAL A 24 -32.65 -11.50 7.75
CA VAL A 24 -33.67 -10.44 7.84
C VAL A 24 -34.14 -10.02 6.44
N THR A 25 -33.21 -9.85 5.50
CA THR A 25 -33.53 -9.39 4.13
C THR A 25 -33.55 -10.50 3.08
N GLY A 26 -33.10 -11.72 3.42
CA GLY A 26 -33.01 -12.86 2.49
C GLY A 26 -31.86 -12.78 1.48
N VAL A 27 -31.18 -11.63 1.37
CA VAL A 27 -30.13 -11.38 0.39
C VAL A 27 -28.90 -12.26 0.66
N SER A 28 -28.45 -12.97 -0.39
CA SER A 28 -27.30 -13.87 -0.35
C SER A 28 -26.11 -13.32 -1.14
N ARG A 29 -24.89 -13.59 -0.67
CA ARG A 29 -23.62 -13.25 -1.34
C ARG A 29 -22.66 -14.44 -1.31
N LYS A 30 -21.77 -14.56 -2.31
CA LYS A 30 -20.70 -15.57 -2.31
C LYS A 30 -19.61 -15.18 -1.31
N VAL A 31 -19.06 -16.17 -0.61
CA VAL A 31 -17.92 -16.04 0.30
C VAL A 31 -16.78 -16.93 -0.17
N ARG A 32 -15.55 -16.61 0.23
CA ARG A 32 -14.38 -17.47 0.02
C ARG A 32 -13.58 -17.54 1.31
N ARG A 33 -13.04 -18.72 1.63
CA ARG A 33 -12.10 -18.89 2.75
C ARG A 33 -10.70 -18.53 2.24
N ARG A 34 -9.95 -17.73 3.01
CA ARG A 34 -8.49 -17.63 2.83
C ARG A 34 -7.84 -18.61 3.81
N PRO A 35 -6.84 -19.41 3.40
CA PRO A 35 -6.05 -20.20 4.35
C PRO A 35 -5.42 -19.27 5.39
N LYS A 36 -5.54 -19.65 6.67
CA LYS A 36 -4.81 -18.99 7.75
C LYS A 36 -3.38 -19.51 7.67
N LEU A 37 -2.38 -18.61 7.55
CA LEU A 37 -0.97 -18.97 7.68
C LEU A 37 -0.76 -19.53 9.10
N THR A 38 -0.74 -20.85 9.22
CA THR A 38 -0.24 -21.54 10.40
C THR A 38 1.28 -21.63 10.25
N LEU A 39 2.00 -20.74 10.94
CA LEU A 39 3.39 -20.99 11.29
C LEU A 39 3.39 -22.17 12.28
N SER A 40 3.61 -23.37 11.77
CA SER A 40 3.86 -24.55 12.60
C SER A 40 5.36 -24.64 12.90
N PRO A 41 5.78 -24.75 14.16
CA PRO A 41 7.17 -25.02 14.49
C PRO A 41 7.44 -26.53 14.50
N ALA A 42 8.49 -26.92 13.78
CA ALA A 42 9.24 -28.18 13.82
C ALA A 42 8.57 -29.47 13.29
N GLY A 43 9.31 -30.14 12.40
CA GLY A 43 9.03 -31.49 11.92
C GLY A 43 9.94 -31.87 10.76
N LEU A 44 11.11 -32.43 11.07
CA LEU A 44 12.08 -33.00 10.14
C LEU A 44 11.50 -34.22 9.38
N TYR A 45 12.06 -34.50 8.20
CA TYR A 45 11.99 -35.72 7.36
C TYR A 45 10.96 -35.81 6.20
N SER A 46 11.40 -35.36 5.00
CA SER A 46 11.39 -35.94 3.61
C SER A 46 10.11 -36.60 2.99
N PRO A 47 9.97 -36.76 1.64
CA PRO A 47 10.94 -36.64 0.52
C PRO A 47 10.46 -35.75 -0.68
N PRO A 48 11.21 -35.64 -1.81
CA PRO A 48 11.09 -34.51 -2.73
C PRO A 48 10.02 -34.74 -3.81
N VAL A 49 9.16 -33.74 -4.02
CA VAL A 49 8.41 -33.62 -5.28
C VAL A 49 8.97 -32.42 -6.01
N LEU A 50 9.51 -32.72 -7.20
CA LEU A 50 10.12 -31.83 -8.17
C LEU A 50 9.28 -30.55 -8.36
N GLN A 51 9.76 -29.44 -7.81
CA GLN A 51 9.40 -28.10 -8.28
C GLN A 51 10.45 -27.66 -9.29
N THR A 52 10.21 -28.03 -10.55
CA THR A 52 10.82 -27.37 -11.70
C THR A 52 10.13 -26.03 -11.90
N SER A 53 10.69 -24.98 -11.30
CA SER A 53 10.81 -23.68 -11.97
C SER A 53 11.97 -22.92 -11.32
N LEU A 54 13.19 -23.26 -11.75
CA LEU A 54 14.30 -22.34 -11.65
C LEU A 54 13.92 -21.08 -12.43
N SER A 55 13.96 -19.93 -11.77
CA SER A 55 14.24 -18.66 -12.43
C SER A 55 15.32 -17.96 -11.61
N PRO A 56 16.42 -17.50 -12.24
CA PRO A 56 17.60 -16.99 -11.56
C PRO A 56 17.38 -15.56 -11.05
N GLN A 57 17.97 -15.26 -9.89
CA GLN A 57 18.44 -13.96 -9.39
C GLN A 57 18.13 -12.72 -10.26
N LEU A 58 17.20 -11.85 -9.83
CA LEU A 58 17.19 -10.42 -10.17
C LEU A 58 16.62 -9.62 -8.99
N PRO A 59 17.12 -8.39 -8.71
CA PRO A 59 16.69 -7.59 -7.58
C PRO A 59 15.20 -7.31 -7.68
N ASP A 60 14.50 -7.41 -6.55
CA ASP A 60 13.08 -7.18 -6.30
C ASP A 60 12.44 -6.15 -7.26
N ARG A 61 11.98 -6.63 -8.42
CA ARG A 61 11.47 -5.81 -9.53
C ARG A 61 9.95 -5.71 -9.39
N SER A 62 9.49 -5.00 -8.36
CA SER A 62 8.06 -4.81 -8.12
C SER A 62 7.47 -3.83 -9.12
N LEU A 63 6.32 -4.14 -9.70
CA LEU A 63 5.64 -3.26 -10.65
C LEU A 63 4.59 -2.45 -9.90
N ARG A 64 4.67 -1.13 -10.04
CA ARG A 64 3.73 -0.19 -9.44
C ARG A 64 2.71 0.25 -10.49
N TRP A 65 1.46 0.33 -10.06
CA TRP A 65 0.38 0.89 -10.86
C TRP A 65 -0.04 2.24 -10.27
N GLU A 66 -0.09 3.27 -11.12
CA GLU A 66 -0.37 4.65 -10.70
C GLU A 66 -1.40 5.30 -11.62
N PHE A 67 -2.25 6.18 -11.08
CA PHE A 67 -3.21 6.98 -11.82
C PHE A 67 -2.89 8.48 -11.69
N MET A 68 -3.25 9.26 -12.72
CA MET A 68 -3.13 10.72 -12.68
C MET A 68 -4.25 11.34 -11.83
N GLY A 69 -3.86 12.02 -10.75
CA GLY A 69 -4.75 12.83 -9.91
C GLY A 69 -5.15 14.16 -10.57
N ASP A 70 -6.17 14.81 -10.02
CA ASP A 70 -6.65 16.11 -10.53
C ASP A 70 -5.61 17.23 -10.29
N GLU A 71 -4.73 17.02 -9.31
CA GLU A 71 -3.57 17.84 -8.99
C GLU A 71 -2.38 17.67 -9.96
N GLY A 72 -2.53 16.84 -11.00
CA GLY A 72 -1.47 16.57 -11.99
C GLY A 72 -0.34 15.68 -11.45
N ARG A 73 -0.59 14.92 -10.38
CA ARG A 73 0.37 13.99 -9.77
C ARG A 73 -0.05 12.55 -10.00
N TRP A 74 0.93 11.67 -10.21
CA TRP A 74 0.72 10.23 -10.23
C TRP A 74 0.59 9.67 -8.81
N THR A 75 -0.50 8.95 -8.56
CA THR A 75 -0.83 8.34 -7.27
C THR A 75 -0.94 6.83 -7.41
N GLU A 76 -0.28 6.10 -6.53
CA GLU A 76 -0.29 4.63 -6.53
C GLU A 76 -1.65 4.06 -6.11
N TYR A 77 -2.05 2.95 -6.74
CA TYR A 77 -3.19 2.16 -6.28
C TYR A 77 -2.87 1.42 -4.98
N GLN A 78 -3.70 1.67 -3.98
CA GLN A 78 -3.52 1.11 -2.64
C GLN A 78 -4.78 0.34 -2.22
N ALA A 79 -4.59 -0.85 -1.66
CA ALA A 79 -5.68 -1.74 -1.28
C ALA A 79 -6.68 -1.10 -0.30
N HIS A 80 -6.23 -0.20 0.57
CA HIS A 80 -7.13 0.49 1.52
C HIS A 80 -8.01 1.57 0.88
N VAL A 81 -7.69 2.01 -0.35
CA VAL A 81 -8.45 3.03 -1.08
C VAL A 81 -9.47 2.36 -2.02
N CYS A 82 -9.06 1.33 -2.76
CA CYS A 82 -9.84 0.76 -3.85
C CYS A 82 -9.99 -0.77 -3.81
N SER A 83 -9.62 -1.41 -2.70
CA SER A 83 -9.57 -2.88 -2.51
C SER A 83 -8.55 -3.64 -3.37
N PHE A 84 -7.76 -2.93 -4.19
CA PHE A 84 -6.69 -3.48 -5.01
C PHE A 84 -5.41 -2.67 -4.79
N ASP A 85 -4.32 -3.35 -4.45
CA ASP A 85 -2.98 -2.76 -4.47
C ASP A 85 -2.33 -2.96 -5.86
N SER A 86 -1.20 -2.29 -6.09
CA SER A 86 -0.39 -2.45 -7.31
C SER A 86 -0.12 -3.91 -7.68
N ALA A 87 0.16 -4.77 -6.70
CA ALA A 87 0.45 -6.18 -6.95
C ALA A 87 -0.78 -6.97 -7.43
N ALA A 88 -1.95 -6.71 -6.85
CA ALA A 88 -3.21 -7.32 -7.28
C ALA A 88 -3.60 -6.86 -8.69
N ILE A 89 -3.40 -5.58 -9.02
CA ILE A 89 -3.64 -5.04 -10.36
C ILE A 89 -2.67 -5.67 -11.37
N GLU A 90 -1.38 -5.77 -11.03
CA GLU A 90 -0.38 -6.43 -11.88
C GLU A 90 -0.78 -7.88 -12.17
N THR A 91 -1.26 -8.62 -11.17
CA THR A 91 -1.72 -9.99 -11.36
C THR A 91 -2.89 -10.07 -12.35
N GLN A 92 -3.85 -9.14 -12.27
CA GLN A 92 -4.98 -9.08 -13.21
C GLN A 92 -4.53 -8.70 -14.62
N TYR A 93 -3.59 -7.76 -14.74
CA TYR A 93 -3.00 -7.36 -16.01
C TYR A 93 -2.30 -8.53 -16.69
N GLN A 94 -1.51 -9.32 -15.95
CA GLN A 94 -0.82 -10.50 -16.51
C GLN A 94 -1.80 -11.57 -17.02
N LEU A 95 -2.96 -11.73 -16.38
CA LEU A 95 -3.99 -12.66 -16.83
C LEU A 95 -4.71 -12.18 -18.08
N ASN A 96 -4.97 -10.87 -18.19
CA ASN A 96 -5.64 -10.28 -19.35
C ASN A 96 -5.16 -8.84 -19.61
N PRO A 97 -4.07 -8.65 -20.38
CA PRO A 97 -3.51 -7.33 -20.66
C PRO A 97 -4.43 -6.42 -21.48
N GLN A 98 -5.40 -7.00 -22.19
CA GLN A 98 -6.41 -6.27 -22.98
C GLN A 98 -7.75 -6.18 -22.23
N GLY A 99 -7.77 -6.61 -20.97
CA GLY A 99 -8.97 -6.69 -20.15
C GLY A 99 -9.32 -5.38 -19.47
N GLN A 100 -10.42 -5.44 -18.72
CA GLN A 100 -10.87 -4.36 -17.87
C GLN A 100 -11.06 -4.88 -16.45
N LEU A 101 -10.68 -4.06 -15.48
CA LEU A 101 -10.85 -4.33 -14.05
C LEU A 101 -11.86 -3.35 -13.46
N LEU A 102 -12.96 -3.86 -12.92
CA LEU A 102 -13.98 -3.05 -12.26
C LEU A 102 -13.74 -3.04 -10.75
N PHE A 103 -13.77 -1.85 -10.16
CA PHE A 103 -13.59 -1.67 -8.73
C PHE A 103 -14.33 -0.42 -8.22
N ARG A 104 -14.39 -0.27 -6.90
CA ARG A 104 -15.06 0.86 -6.25
C ARG A 104 -14.08 1.62 -5.38
N ILE A 105 -14.15 2.95 -5.45
CA ILE A 105 -13.51 3.86 -4.51
C ILE A 105 -14.63 4.69 -3.89
N ASN A 106 -14.83 4.55 -2.58
CA ASN A 106 -15.95 5.16 -1.87
C ASN A 106 -17.30 4.84 -2.57
N ASN A 107 -18.06 5.86 -2.96
CA ASN A 107 -19.37 5.73 -3.63
C ASN A 107 -19.28 5.72 -5.17
N PHE A 108 -18.08 5.74 -5.74
CA PHE A 108 -17.87 5.78 -7.18
C PHE A 108 -17.37 4.44 -7.70
N SER A 109 -17.92 4.01 -8.83
CA SER A 109 -17.43 2.84 -9.56
C SER A 109 -16.47 3.26 -10.64
N TYR A 110 -15.40 2.49 -10.81
CA TYR A 110 -14.37 2.75 -11.81
C TYR A 110 -14.08 1.50 -12.62
N THR A 111 -13.78 1.72 -13.89
CA THR A 111 -13.24 0.72 -14.81
C THR A 111 -11.80 1.09 -15.11
N LEU A 112 -10.87 0.23 -14.75
CA LEU A 112 -9.48 0.31 -15.22
C LEU A 112 -9.37 -0.47 -16.52
N ASP A 113 -9.14 0.22 -17.62
CA ASP A 113 -8.91 -0.37 -18.94
C ASP A 113 -7.41 -0.54 -19.15
N PHE A 114 -6.96 -1.79 -19.20
CA PHE A 114 -5.54 -2.13 -19.32
C PHE A 114 -4.99 -1.86 -20.72
N SER A 115 -5.82 -2.01 -21.75
CA SER A 115 -5.42 -1.74 -23.14
C SER A 115 -5.17 -0.25 -23.35
N ARG A 116 -6.10 0.57 -22.84
CA ARG A 116 -6.06 2.03 -22.97
C ARG A 116 -5.21 2.70 -21.90
N MET A 117 -4.73 1.95 -20.91
CA MET A 117 -4.00 2.45 -19.76
C MET A 117 -4.71 3.65 -19.12
N CYS A 118 -6.00 3.49 -18.82
CA CYS A 118 -6.80 4.55 -18.24
C CYS A 118 -7.84 4.04 -17.24
N GLN A 119 -8.15 4.88 -16.27
CA GLN A 119 -9.24 4.67 -15.31
C GLN A 119 -10.42 5.54 -15.71
N ILE A 120 -11.60 4.94 -15.83
CA ILE A 120 -12.83 5.61 -16.23
C ILE A 120 -13.81 5.55 -15.07
N ASN A 121 -14.34 6.71 -14.65
CA ASN A 121 -15.41 6.76 -13.67
C ASN A 121 -16.73 6.33 -14.34
N SER A 122 -17.36 5.27 -13.87
CA SER A 122 -18.58 4.71 -14.48
C SER A 122 -19.82 5.60 -14.27
N ASN A 123 -19.79 6.53 -13.31
CA ASN A 123 -20.92 7.41 -13.01
C ASN A 123 -20.91 8.70 -13.86
N ILE A 124 -19.73 9.29 -14.07
CA ILE A 124 -19.57 10.59 -14.74
C ILE A 124 -18.75 10.52 -16.04
N GLY A 125 -18.19 9.36 -16.39
CA GLY A 125 -17.41 9.16 -17.61
C GLY A 125 -16.01 9.78 -17.64
N THR A 126 -15.60 10.49 -16.58
CA THR A 126 -14.28 11.13 -16.51
C THR A 126 -13.16 10.08 -16.57
N THR A 127 -12.17 10.33 -17.43
CA THR A 127 -11.05 9.42 -17.66
C THR A 127 -9.76 9.99 -17.08
N ARG A 128 -9.01 9.18 -16.33
CA ARG A 128 -7.68 9.49 -15.80
C ARG A 128 -6.65 8.57 -16.46
N ALA A 129 -5.49 9.12 -16.79
CA ALA A 129 -4.38 8.32 -17.31
C ALA A 129 -3.86 7.37 -16.22
N VAL A 130 -3.43 6.17 -16.61
CA VAL A 130 -2.82 5.17 -15.75
C VAL A 130 -1.46 4.78 -16.32
N ARG A 131 -0.50 4.49 -15.46
CA ARG A 131 0.82 3.98 -15.87
C ARG A 131 1.25 2.81 -15.02
N ARG A 132 2.03 1.93 -15.66
CA ARG A 132 2.70 0.79 -15.05
C ARG A 132 4.19 1.09 -15.04
N THR A 133 4.74 1.35 -13.86
CA THR A 133 6.14 1.75 -13.69
C THR A 133 6.91 0.67 -12.97
N LEU A 134 8.17 0.50 -13.36
CA LEU A 134 9.07 -0.37 -12.64
C LEU A 134 9.48 0.28 -11.32
N SER A 135 9.13 -0.37 -10.21
CA SER A 135 9.66 -0.05 -8.90
C SER A 135 10.85 -0.96 -8.64
N TYR A 136 12.04 -0.38 -8.58
CA TYR A 136 13.18 -1.06 -7.99
C TYR A 136 12.89 -1.20 -6.51
N GLY A 137 12.86 -2.44 -6.00
CA GLY A 137 12.35 -2.80 -4.70
C GLY A 137 12.90 -1.94 -3.58
N VAL A 138 12.10 -0.97 -3.17
CA VAL A 138 12.01 -0.56 -1.77
C VAL A 138 10.62 -1.02 -1.37
N GLN A 139 10.56 -2.26 -0.89
CA GLN A 139 9.35 -2.87 -0.38
C GLN A 139 8.66 -1.92 0.60
N THR A 140 7.49 -1.43 0.25
CA THR A 140 6.53 -0.94 1.23
C THR A 140 5.89 -2.14 1.94
N ASN A 141 6.72 -3.02 2.51
CA ASN A 141 6.30 -3.99 3.51
C ASN A 141 6.43 -3.28 4.85
N THR A 142 5.30 -2.83 5.39
CA THR A 142 5.16 -2.51 6.81
C THR A 142 5.40 -3.77 7.64
N SER A 143 6.66 -4.19 7.81
CA SER A 143 7.13 -5.06 8.91
C SER A 143 8.64 -5.37 8.95
N SER A 144 9.52 -4.72 8.17
CA SER A 144 10.98 -4.99 8.26
C SER A 144 11.90 -3.83 7.85
N GLY A 145 11.45 -2.58 7.99
CA GLY A 145 12.25 -1.39 7.61
C GLY A 145 12.30 -0.36 8.72
N SER A 146 13.46 0.28 8.89
CA SER A 146 13.66 1.38 9.85
C SER A 146 12.60 2.47 9.65
N ARG A 147 11.83 2.77 10.70
CA ARG A 147 10.80 3.81 10.69
C ARG A 147 11.37 5.12 11.21
N TRP A 148 11.12 6.21 10.47
CA TRP A 148 11.54 7.55 10.87
C TRP A 148 10.36 8.38 11.34
N GLN A 149 10.51 9.05 12.48
CA GLN A 149 9.46 9.86 13.09
C GLN A 149 10.01 11.17 13.64
N PHE A 150 9.18 12.22 13.66
CA PHE A 150 9.48 13.50 14.30
C PHE A 150 8.48 13.80 15.42
N GLN A 151 8.90 14.57 16.41
CA GLN A 151 8.03 15.00 17.51
C GLN A 151 7.28 16.28 17.13
N ASP A 152 5.95 16.22 17.15
CA ASP A 152 5.09 17.36 16.91
C ASP A 152 4.87 18.21 18.18
N ILE A 153 4.20 19.36 18.07
CA ILE A 153 4.06 20.37 19.15
C ILE A 153 3.34 19.79 20.36
N ASP A 154 2.39 18.91 20.11
CA ASP A 154 1.62 18.16 21.09
C ASP A 154 2.44 17.04 21.78
N GLY A 155 3.72 16.89 21.42
CA GLY A 155 4.60 15.84 21.93
C GLY A 155 4.41 14.50 21.25
N THR A 156 3.49 14.39 20.28
CA THR A 156 3.19 13.14 19.56
C THR A 156 4.26 12.87 18.50
N TRP A 157 4.67 11.62 18.38
CA TRP A 157 5.58 11.19 17.31
C TRP A 157 4.82 10.90 16.02
N LYS A 158 5.14 11.64 14.95
CA LYS A 158 4.53 11.51 13.62
C LYS A 158 5.52 10.91 12.62
N GLU A 159 5.03 10.04 11.77
CA GLU A 159 5.84 9.36 10.76
C GLU A 159 6.03 10.20 9.49
N TYR A 160 7.23 10.15 8.90
CA TYR A 160 7.48 10.73 7.59
C TYR A 160 6.79 9.92 6.51
N SER A 161 5.79 10.53 5.87
CA SER A 161 5.07 9.92 4.76
C SER A 161 4.84 10.94 3.66
N LYS A 162 4.96 10.49 2.40
CA LYS A 162 4.60 11.25 1.20
C LYS A 162 3.08 11.50 1.06
N GLY A 163 2.28 11.03 2.01
CA GLY A 163 0.81 11.11 2.04
C GLY A 163 0.28 12.51 2.38
N TYR A 164 -0.85 12.56 3.11
CA TYR A 164 -1.72 13.72 3.39
C TYR A 164 -1.05 15.09 3.68
N SER A 165 0.22 15.14 4.09
CA SER A 165 0.99 16.36 4.35
C SER A 165 1.72 16.96 3.12
N GLN A 166 1.63 16.31 1.96
CA GLN A 166 2.39 16.66 0.74
C GLN A 166 3.91 16.79 1.01
N CYS A 167 4.43 15.94 1.90
CA CYS A 167 5.87 15.83 2.15
C CYS A 167 6.59 15.25 0.92
N SER A 168 7.76 15.79 0.58
CA SER A 168 8.58 15.29 -0.52
C SER A 168 9.29 13.97 -0.21
N VAL A 169 9.31 13.56 1.07
CA VAL A 169 10.06 12.39 1.56
C VAL A 169 9.21 11.50 2.48
N SER A 170 9.57 10.22 2.51
CA SER A 170 9.00 9.17 3.36
C SER A 170 10.08 8.46 4.17
N SER A 171 9.71 7.70 5.21
CA SER A 171 10.67 6.95 6.05
C SER A 171 11.71 6.14 5.23
N PRO A 172 11.34 5.43 4.15
CA PRO A 172 12.33 4.72 3.34
C PRO A 172 13.29 5.65 2.57
N ASP A 173 12.84 6.81 2.09
CA ASP A 173 13.73 7.78 1.42
C ASP A 173 14.76 8.34 2.41
N ILE A 174 14.32 8.62 3.64
CA ILE A 174 15.17 9.13 4.72
C ILE A 174 16.19 8.06 5.13
N GLU A 175 15.74 6.80 5.29
CA GLU A 175 16.63 5.69 5.63
C GLU A 175 17.71 5.47 4.57
N LEU A 176 17.35 5.55 3.28
CA LEU A 176 18.32 5.44 2.18
C LEU A 176 19.41 6.51 2.30
N GLN A 177 19.03 7.74 2.63
CA GLN A 177 19.97 8.86 2.73
C GLN A 177 20.82 8.79 3.99
N TYR A 178 20.24 8.34 5.09
CA TYR A 178 20.95 8.05 6.33
C TYR A 178 22.01 6.96 6.15
N GLN A 179 21.70 5.88 5.42
CA GLN A 179 22.67 4.81 5.15
C GLN A 179 23.87 5.27 4.32
N GLN A 180 23.67 6.27 3.43
CA GLN A 180 24.75 6.85 2.63
C GLN A 180 25.65 7.77 3.46
N ASN A 181 25.06 8.58 4.34
CA ASN A 181 25.82 9.49 5.19
C ASN A 181 25.14 9.69 6.56
N PRO A 182 25.44 8.83 7.55
CA PRO A 182 24.82 8.89 8.88
C PRO A 182 25.16 10.16 9.68
N SER A 183 26.26 10.84 9.34
CA SER A 183 26.68 12.10 9.97
C SER A 183 26.31 13.33 9.12
N GLY A 184 25.52 13.13 8.05
CA GLY A 184 25.11 14.19 7.14
C GLY A 184 23.78 14.83 7.52
N SER A 185 23.31 15.69 6.62
CA SER A 185 21.94 16.20 6.64
C SER A 185 21.29 16.03 5.28
N MET A 186 19.96 16.10 5.25
CA MET A 186 19.18 16.15 4.01
C MET A 186 18.12 17.25 4.09
N THR A 187 17.78 17.85 2.97
CA THR A 187 16.68 18.82 2.89
C THR A 187 15.44 18.21 2.26
N PHE A 188 14.27 18.56 2.76
CA PHE A 188 13.01 18.15 2.19
C PHE A 188 11.94 19.25 2.32
N THR A 189 10.87 19.13 1.56
CA THR A 189 9.80 20.13 1.52
C THR A 189 8.45 19.51 1.85
N THR A 190 7.58 20.31 2.45
CA THR A 190 6.14 20.05 2.55
C THR A 190 5.40 21.06 1.68
N LYS A 191 4.06 21.04 1.72
CA LYS A 191 3.22 22.01 0.98
C LYS A 191 3.66 23.47 1.17
N CYS A 192 4.01 23.86 2.40
CA CYS A 192 4.19 25.26 2.77
C CYS A 192 5.59 25.59 3.30
N PHE A 193 6.41 24.58 3.62
CA PHE A 193 7.67 24.81 4.34
C PHE A 193 8.79 23.92 3.80
N SER A 194 10.02 24.40 4.00
CA SER A 194 11.23 23.63 3.75
C SER A 194 11.90 23.27 5.08
N TYR A 195 12.46 22.08 5.14
CA TYR A 195 13.09 21.55 6.33
C TYR A 195 14.47 20.98 6.01
N GLU A 196 15.35 21.09 6.99
CA GLU A 196 16.60 20.35 7.05
C GLU A 196 16.47 19.26 8.12
N LEU A 197 16.89 18.06 7.78
CA LEU A 197 16.97 16.91 8.66
C LEU A 197 18.43 16.59 8.90
N ASP A 198 18.90 16.82 10.12
CA ASP A 198 20.26 16.50 10.56
C ASP A 198 20.28 15.11 11.18
N PHE A 199 21.03 14.19 10.56
CA PHE A 199 21.13 12.80 11.01
C PHE A 199 22.03 12.64 12.23
N SER A 200 23.05 13.49 12.38
CA SER A 200 23.97 13.44 13.51
C SER A 200 23.27 13.92 14.79
N ALA A 201 22.53 15.02 14.68
CA ALA A 201 21.79 15.61 15.79
C ALA A 201 20.44 14.91 16.03
N MET A 202 19.97 14.11 15.06
CA MET A 202 18.63 13.53 15.07
C MET A 202 17.54 14.60 15.24
N THR A 203 17.62 15.65 14.41
CA THR A 203 16.69 16.78 14.48
C THR A 203 16.20 17.23 13.11
N GLN A 204 14.98 17.77 13.08
CA GLN A 204 14.42 18.45 11.93
C GLN A 204 14.29 19.94 12.22
N ARG A 205 14.89 20.80 11.40
CA ARG A 205 14.81 22.26 11.50
C ARG A 205 13.97 22.83 10.36
N ASN A 206 12.98 23.66 10.70
CA ASN A 206 12.25 24.45 9.72
C ASN A 206 13.14 25.60 9.23
N LEU A 207 13.38 25.69 7.93
CA LEU A 207 14.27 26.71 7.35
C LEU A 207 13.63 28.11 7.33
N SER A 208 12.30 28.20 7.40
CA SER A 208 11.57 29.48 7.45
C SER A 208 11.48 30.05 8.86
N THR A 209 11.30 29.21 9.88
CA THR A 209 11.07 29.65 11.27
C THR A 209 12.22 29.35 12.23
N ASN A 210 13.24 28.61 11.77
CA ASN A 210 14.33 28.06 12.60
C ASN A 210 13.87 27.20 13.79
N VAL A 211 12.61 26.77 13.82
CA VAL A 211 12.10 25.86 14.84
C VAL A 211 12.65 24.46 14.59
N THR A 212 13.26 23.88 15.63
CA THR A 212 13.85 22.54 15.59
C THR A 212 12.98 21.55 16.38
N ARG A 213 12.83 20.33 15.84
CA ARG A 213 12.08 19.22 16.44
C ARG A 213 12.95 17.99 16.54
N ALA A 214 12.72 17.18 17.57
CA ALA A 214 13.40 15.90 17.73
C ALA A 214 12.94 14.88 16.68
N VAL A 215 13.88 14.05 16.23
CA VAL A 215 13.66 12.96 15.28
C VAL A 215 14.14 11.66 15.89
N ARG A 216 13.48 10.55 15.55
CA ARG A 216 13.91 9.20 15.95
C ARG A 216 13.81 8.21 14.80
N ARG A 217 14.75 7.28 14.81
CA ARG A 217 14.81 6.10 13.95
C ARG A 217 14.47 4.87 14.80
N LEU A 218 13.45 4.13 14.41
CA LEU A 218 13.03 2.89 15.05
C LEU A 218 13.43 1.73 14.14
N VAL A 219 14.39 0.92 14.58
CA VAL A 219 14.78 -0.32 13.88
C VAL A 219 13.80 -1.42 14.29
N GLN A 220 13.31 -2.19 13.32
CA GLN A 220 12.37 -3.29 13.54
C GLN A 220 13.06 -4.63 13.32
#